data_AF-A0A178DAG6-F1
#
_entry.id   AF-A0A178DAG6-F1
#
_cell.length_a   1.000
_cell.length_b   1.000
_cell.length_c   1.000
_cell.angle_alpha   90.00
_cell.angle_beta   90.00
_cell.angle_gamma   90.00
#
_symmetry.space_group_name_H-M   'P 1'
#
loop_
_entity.id
_entity.type
_entity.pdbx_description
1 polymer ?
#
loop_
_entity_poly.entity_id
_entity_poly.type
_entity_poly.pdbx_seq_one_letter_code
_entity_poly.pdbx_strand_id
1 'polypeptide(L)'
;MSTVAASVKVAAVQAAPVAFDLPASIQKVRHFTKAAAQESADLVVFPEGFLSAYPWRYAFDATIGAREPRGRQWFAKYYQSAVAIPSPEFEELRSIARDYNVFLSVGIIEKERGTLYCTSILLSRTGDVLSSHRKLIPTAAERLVWGRGAGDGLQVVDTEIGRVGGLICWENYMPAARLSLYQQGIEIYIAPNADDLPSWVASMQHIAKEGRCFVISCNQFCKVADFPSDYPPFSPGHHDRQADGSPWTPDAVLSHGGSCIVGPLGTFVTEPVWDREEIVYAQLNRDDLLQARMDFDPVGSYARPDIFTLTVNRKPGDNVVFTD
;
A
#
# COMPACT_ATOMS: atom_id res chain seq x y z
N MET A 1 19.47 -19.54 12.78
CA MET A 1 18.38 -18.55 12.92
C MET A 1 19.05 -17.18 12.91
N SER A 2 18.73 -16.33 11.93
CA SER A 2 19.27 -14.97 11.88
C SER A 2 18.82 -14.21 13.14
N THR A 3 19.74 -13.50 13.80
CA THR A 3 19.41 -12.65 14.94
C THR A 3 18.58 -11.46 14.44
N VAL A 4 17.33 -11.35 14.90
CA VAL A 4 16.45 -10.22 14.57
C VAL A 4 17.06 -8.93 15.10
N ALA A 5 17.06 -7.87 14.29
CA ALA A 5 17.64 -6.58 14.64
C ALA A 5 16.97 -5.96 15.88
N ALA A 6 17.79 -5.37 16.77
CA ALA A 6 17.29 -4.66 17.96
C ALA A 6 16.63 -3.31 17.60
N SER A 7 17.10 -2.70 16.51
CA SER A 7 16.60 -1.44 15.99
C SER A 7 16.57 -1.49 14.47
N VAL A 8 15.53 -0.92 13.86
CA VAL A 8 15.28 -0.98 12.41
C VAL A 8 15.00 0.42 11.90
N LYS A 9 15.69 0.88 10.84
CA LYS A 9 15.38 2.17 10.20
C LYS A 9 14.41 1.95 9.05
N VAL A 10 13.28 2.67 9.06
CA VAL A 10 12.26 2.56 8.02
C VAL A 10 12.10 3.89 7.27
N ALA A 11 11.68 3.81 6.02
CA ALA A 11 11.47 4.94 5.13
C ALA A 11 10.12 4.80 4.39
N ALA A 12 9.16 5.68 4.66
CA ALA A 12 7.92 5.78 3.90
C ALA A 12 8.06 6.88 2.83
N VAL A 13 7.94 6.52 1.56
CA VAL A 13 8.11 7.43 0.43
C VAL A 13 6.77 8.08 0.11
N GLN A 14 6.62 9.36 0.42
CA GLN A 14 5.49 10.16 0.00
C GLN A 14 5.82 10.88 -1.31
N ALA A 15 5.38 10.34 -2.43
CA ALA A 15 5.64 10.88 -3.75
C ALA A 15 4.49 10.59 -4.72
N ALA A 16 4.39 11.37 -5.79
CA ALA A 16 3.49 11.06 -6.91
C ALA A 16 4.10 9.95 -7.80
N PRO A 17 3.27 9.09 -8.42
CA PRO A 17 3.74 8.20 -9.50
C PRO A 17 4.03 9.01 -10.78
N VAL A 18 4.62 8.38 -11.80
CA VAL A 18 4.58 8.91 -13.17
C VAL A 18 3.38 8.24 -13.85
N ALA A 19 2.23 8.92 -13.83
CA ALA A 19 0.96 8.26 -14.08
C ALA A 19 0.85 7.64 -15.49
N PHE A 20 0.50 6.35 -15.51
CA PHE A 20 0.38 5.51 -16.71
C PHE A 20 1.67 5.29 -17.50
N ASP A 21 2.83 5.59 -16.90
CA ASP A 21 4.17 5.30 -17.43
C ASP A 21 4.92 4.39 -16.45
N LEU A 22 4.85 3.09 -16.70
CA LEU A 22 5.45 2.08 -15.83
C LEU A 22 6.98 2.18 -15.79
N PRO A 23 7.72 2.24 -16.93
CA PRO A 23 9.17 2.42 -16.91
C PRO A 23 9.61 3.64 -16.10
N ALA A 24 8.98 4.81 -16.32
CA ALA A 24 9.34 6.01 -15.58
C ALA A 24 9.02 5.90 -14.08
N SER A 25 7.89 5.28 -13.73
CA SER A 25 7.53 5.02 -12.32
C SER A 25 8.53 4.08 -11.64
N ILE A 26 9.02 3.04 -12.32
CA ILE A 26 10.08 2.15 -11.79
C ILE A 26 11.38 2.91 -11.57
N GLN A 27 11.75 3.82 -12.46
CA GLN A 27 12.92 4.68 -12.24
C GLN A 27 12.72 5.60 -11.02
N LYS A 28 11.50 6.09 -10.78
CA LYS A 28 11.17 6.86 -9.58
C LYS A 28 11.26 6.00 -8.31
N VAL A 29 10.81 4.74 -8.34
CA VAL A 29 11.07 3.76 -7.25
C VAL A 29 12.57 3.62 -7.00
N ARG A 30 13.36 3.34 -8.05
CA ARG A 30 14.83 3.21 -7.95
C ARG A 30 15.47 4.44 -7.31
N HIS A 31 15.04 5.63 -7.71
CA HIS A 31 15.57 6.89 -7.20
C HIS A 31 15.34 7.04 -5.69
N PHE A 32 14.10 6.87 -5.22
CA PHE A 32 13.77 7.00 -3.80
C PHE A 32 14.36 5.87 -2.96
N THR A 33 14.38 4.63 -3.47
CA THR A 33 15.02 3.51 -2.77
C THR A 33 16.51 3.76 -2.60
N LYS A 34 17.20 4.29 -3.62
CA LYS A 34 18.61 4.69 -3.51
C LYS A 34 18.82 5.73 -2.41
N ALA A 35 18.00 6.79 -2.40
CA ALA A 35 18.10 7.85 -1.38
C ALA A 35 17.86 7.31 0.03
N ALA A 36 16.85 6.46 0.22
CA ALA A 36 16.57 5.81 1.49
C ALA A 36 17.70 4.87 1.94
N ALA A 37 18.30 4.11 1.01
CA ALA A 37 19.43 3.24 1.32
C ALA A 37 20.71 4.02 1.67
N GLN A 38 20.93 5.20 1.06
CA GLN A 38 22.02 6.10 1.45
C GLN A 38 21.86 6.60 2.89
N GLU A 39 20.61 6.73 3.35
CA GLU A 39 20.26 6.99 4.74
C GLU A 39 20.23 5.72 5.61
N SER A 40 20.70 4.58 5.11
CA SER A 40 20.74 3.29 5.84
C SER A 40 19.36 2.76 6.24
N ALA A 41 18.32 3.02 5.45
CA ALA A 41 17.01 2.39 5.66
C ALA A 41 17.08 0.87 5.44
N ASP A 42 16.47 0.11 6.33
CA ASP A 42 16.30 -1.33 6.23
C ASP A 42 15.07 -1.73 5.41
N LEU A 43 14.00 -0.93 5.54
CA LEU A 43 12.71 -1.12 4.87
C LEU A 43 12.28 0.18 4.20
N VAL A 44 11.98 0.12 2.91
CA VAL A 44 11.43 1.22 2.12
C VAL A 44 10.01 0.87 1.70
N VAL A 45 9.05 1.75 1.98
CA VAL A 45 7.62 1.56 1.74
C VAL A 45 7.12 2.63 0.78
N PHE A 46 6.42 2.21 -0.28
CA PHE A 46 5.77 3.09 -1.25
C PHE A 46 4.24 3.09 -1.11
N PRO A 47 3.55 4.12 -1.63
CA PRO A 47 2.09 4.27 -1.52
C PRO A 47 1.27 3.21 -2.27
N GLU A 48 -0.05 3.23 -2.02
CA GLU A 48 -1.04 2.43 -2.75
C GLU A 48 -1.04 2.79 -4.25
N GLY A 49 -0.99 1.78 -5.13
CA GLY A 49 -1.10 1.98 -6.58
C GLY A 49 0.00 2.86 -7.19
N PHE A 50 1.20 2.92 -6.58
CA PHE A 50 2.31 3.74 -7.04
C PHE A 50 2.83 3.33 -8.42
N LEU A 51 2.86 2.03 -8.75
CA LEU A 51 3.21 1.57 -10.10
C LEU A 51 1.97 1.46 -10.97
N SER A 52 2.02 2.10 -12.15
CA SER A 52 0.90 2.50 -13.00
C SER A 52 0.29 3.84 -12.56
N ALA A 53 -0.57 3.84 -11.54
CA ALA A 53 -1.11 5.01 -10.80
C ALA A 53 -2.42 4.61 -10.11
N TYR A 54 -2.77 5.34 -9.04
CA TYR A 54 -4.15 5.42 -8.57
C TYR A 54 -5.00 6.22 -9.59
N PRO A 55 -6.11 5.69 -10.12
CA PRO A 55 -6.90 6.33 -11.18
C PRO A 55 -7.81 7.43 -10.61
N TRP A 56 -7.20 8.49 -10.08
CA TRP A 56 -7.91 9.59 -9.42
C TRP A 56 -9.08 10.08 -10.27
N ARG A 57 -10.28 10.06 -9.66
CA ARG A 57 -11.53 10.58 -10.23
C ARG A 57 -12.01 9.87 -11.51
N TYR A 58 -11.43 8.73 -11.90
CA TYR A 58 -11.79 8.08 -13.16
C TYR A 58 -12.28 6.65 -13.03
N ALA A 59 -13.56 6.45 -13.36
CA ALA A 59 -14.17 5.13 -13.52
C ALA A 59 -14.24 4.70 -14.99
N PHE A 60 -13.29 5.16 -15.83
CA PHE A 60 -13.15 4.78 -17.23
C PHE A 60 -14.45 4.93 -18.05
N ASP A 61 -15.15 6.06 -17.87
CA ASP A 61 -16.43 6.36 -18.53
C ASP A 61 -17.48 5.24 -18.41
N ALA A 62 -17.45 4.49 -17.32
CA ALA A 62 -18.45 3.50 -16.99
C ALA A 62 -19.56 4.14 -16.16
N THR A 63 -20.80 3.89 -16.56
CA THR A 63 -22.01 4.21 -15.79
C THR A 63 -22.90 2.99 -15.73
N ILE A 64 -24.03 3.07 -15.02
CA ILE A 64 -24.99 1.96 -14.97
C ILE A 64 -25.57 1.75 -16.38
N GLY A 65 -25.22 0.62 -17.00
CA GLY A 65 -25.73 0.21 -18.30
C GLY A 65 -24.95 0.73 -19.52
N ALA A 66 -23.96 1.62 -19.35
CA ALA A 66 -23.16 2.15 -20.46
C ALA A 66 -21.65 2.11 -20.19
N ARG A 67 -20.87 1.91 -21.26
CA ARG A 67 -19.41 1.99 -21.28
C ARG A 67 -19.00 2.65 -22.56
N GLU A 68 -18.33 3.79 -22.47
CA GLU A 68 -18.00 4.60 -23.64
C GLU A 68 -16.72 4.16 -24.35
N PRO A 69 -16.57 4.41 -25.66
CA PRO A 69 -15.35 4.07 -26.41
C PRO A 69 -14.07 4.68 -25.82
N ARG A 70 -14.11 5.94 -25.37
CA ARG A 70 -12.96 6.61 -24.71
C ARG A 70 -12.52 5.85 -23.45
N GLY A 71 -13.48 5.45 -22.62
CA GLY A 71 -13.25 4.65 -21.43
C GLY A 71 -12.51 3.35 -21.70
N ARG A 72 -12.90 2.62 -22.77
CA ARG A 72 -12.21 1.39 -23.20
C ARG A 72 -10.76 1.63 -23.59
N GLN A 73 -10.48 2.73 -24.31
CA GLN A 73 -9.12 3.10 -24.72
C GLN A 73 -8.25 3.42 -23.50
N TRP A 74 -8.78 4.20 -22.54
CA TRP A 74 -8.05 4.51 -21.31
C TRP A 74 -7.86 3.30 -20.41
N PHE A 75 -8.84 2.40 -20.33
CA PHE A 75 -8.67 1.14 -19.60
C PHE A 75 -7.56 0.30 -20.24
N ALA A 76 -7.48 0.23 -21.57
CA ALA A 76 -6.39 -0.45 -22.26
C ALA A 76 -5.02 0.19 -21.97
N LYS A 77 -4.93 1.53 -21.96
CA LYS A 77 -3.70 2.28 -21.57
C LYS A 77 -3.30 1.95 -20.13
N TYR A 78 -4.24 1.97 -19.19
CA TYR A 78 -4.00 1.63 -17.79
C TYR A 78 -3.59 0.17 -17.59
N TYR A 79 -4.19 -0.74 -18.35
CA TYR A 79 -3.83 -2.17 -18.34
C TYR A 79 -2.42 -2.40 -18.91
N GLN A 80 -2.05 -1.67 -19.97
CA GLN A 80 -0.71 -1.75 -20.55
C GLN A 80 0.37 -1.26 -19.58
N SER A 81 0.08 -0.22 -18.79
CA SER A 81 0.99 0.29 -17.74
C SER A 81 0.92 -0.46 -16.40
N ALA A 82 0.06 -1.47 -16.26
CA ALA A 82 0.01 -2.32 -15.07
C ALA A 82 1.10 -3.40 -15.07
N VAL A 83 1.44 -3.93 -13.89
CA VAL A 83 2.54 -4.89 -13.67
C VAL A 83 2.02 -6.32 -13.72
N ALA A 84 2.60 -7.17 -14.56
CA ALA A 84 2.33 -8.62 -14.50
C ALA A 84 3.33 -9.30 -13.56
N ILE A 85 2.93 -10.37 -12.88
CA ILE A 85 3.82 -11.17 -12.03
C ILE A 85 3.82 -12.61 -12.54
N PRO A 86 4.96 -13.16 -13.00
CA PRO A 86 6.25 -12.49 -13.24
C PRO A 86 6.25 -11.65 -14.53
N SER A 87 7.13 -10.64 -14.62
CA SER A 87 7.44 -9.91 -15.85
C SER A 87 8.85 -9.29 -15.80
N PRO A 88 9.41 -8.82 -16.93
CA PRO A 88 10.67 -8.07 -16.94
C PRO A 88 10.63 -6.83 -16.03
N GLU A 89 9.53 -6.08 -16.04
CA GLU A 89 9.34 -4.91 -15.18
C GLU A 89 9.27 -5.28 -13.70
N PHE A 90 8.64 -6.41 -13.36
CA PHE A 90 8.66 -6.93 -11.99
C PHE A 90 10.07 -7.37 -11.57
N GLU A 91 10.87 -7.93 -12.48
CA GLU A 91 12.26 -8.27 -12.18
C GLU A 91 13.12 -7.02 -11.92
N GLU A 92 12.83 -5.89 -12.56
CA GLU A 92 13.49 -4.62 -12.24
C GLU A 92 13.22 -4.19 -10.78
N LEU A 93 12.02 -4.40 -10.26
CA LEU A 93 11.70 -4.13 -8.84
C LEU A 93 12.50 -5.04 -7.90
N ARG A 94 12.59 -6.33 -8.24
CA ARG A 94 13.41 -7.30 -7.50
C ARG A 94 14.88 -6.91 -7.54
N SER A 95 15.37 -6.41 -8.67
CA SER A 95 16.70 -5.83 -8.82
C SER A 95 16.91 -4.64 -7.89
N ILE A 96 15.97 -3.70 -7.81
CA ILE A 96 16.12 -2.51 -6.96
C ILE A 96 16.31 -2.90 -5.49
N ALA A 97 15.53 -3.87 -5.00
CA ALA A 97 15.68 -4.38 -3.63
C ALA A 97 17.07 -4.99 -3.39
N ARG A 98 17.60 -5.77 -4.35
CA ARG A 98 18.95 -6.36 -4.32
C ARG A 98 20.05 -5.32 -4.37
N ASP A 99 19.98 -4.41 -5.34
CA ASP A 99 21.02 -3.43 -5.65
C ASP A 99 21.28 -2.51 -4.44
N TYR A 100 20.22 -2.22 -3.67
CA TYR A 100 20.30 -1.37 -2.49
C TYR A 100 20.23 -2.13 -1.17
N ASN A 101 20.14 -3.46 -1.22
CA ASN A 101 20.09 -4.34 -0.06
C ASN A 101 19.03 -3.92 0.98
N VAL A 102 17.79 -3.67 0.55
CA VAL A 102 16.67 -3.26 1.43
C VAL A 102 15.48 -4.20 1.30
N PHE A 103 14.66 -4.29 2.34
CA PHE A 103 13.28 -4.72 2.16
C PHE A 103 12.52 -3.64 1.40
N LEU A 104 11.74 -4.04 0.41
CA LEU A 104 11.03 -3.10 -0.46
C LEU A 104 9.55 -3.46 -0.49
N SER A 105 8.70 -2.56 0.01
CA SER A 105 7.25 -2.66 -0.09
C SER A 105 6.72 -1.67 -1.12
N VAL A 106 5.98 -2.16 -2.12
CA VAL A 106 5.45 -1.33 -3.21
C VAL A 106 4.00 -1.67 -3.49
N GLY A 107 3.14 -0.64 -3.53
CA GLY A 107 1.81 -0.73 -4.08
C GLY A 107 1.85 -0.72 -5.61
N ILE A 108 1.33 -1.78 -6.22
CA ILE A 108 1.27 -1.94 -7.68
C ILE A 108 -0.18 -2.08 -8.13
N ILE A 109 -0.42 -1.68 -9.37
CA ILE A 109 -1.57 -2.16 -10.12
C ILE A 109 -1.12 -3.43 -10.83
N GLU A 110 -1.52 -4.57 -10.29
CA GLU A 110 -1.21 -5.88 -10.84
C GLU A 110 -2.18 -6.21 -11.98
N LYS A 111 -1.69 -6.83 -13.06
CA LYS A 111 -2.51 -7.37 -14.13
C LYS A 111 -2.38 -8.88 -14.23
N GLU A 112 -3.53 -9.53 -14.32
CA GLU A 112 -3.63 -10.95 -14.60
C GLU A 112 -4.76 -11.19 -15.58
N ARG A 113 -4.44 -11.80 -16.73
CA ARG A 113 -5.35 -12.07 -17.85
C ARG A 113 -6.01 -10.82 -18.44
N GLY A 114 -7.15 -10.40 -17.89
CA GLY A 114 -7.89 -9.20 -18.30
C GLY A 114 -8.40 -8.40 -17.10
N THR A 115 -7.91 -8.72 -15.90
CA THR A 115 -8.32 -8.12 -14.64
C THR A 115 -7.14 -7.38 -14.03
N LEU A 116 -7.44 -6.23 -13.42
CA LEU A 116 -6.49 -5.44 -12.64
C LEU A 116 -6.75 -5.66 -11.16
N TYR A 117 -5.71 -5.67 -10.35
CA TYR A 117 -5.80 -5.80 -8.90
C TYR A 117 -4.96 -4.70 -8.25
N CYS A 118 -5.45 -4.14 -7.15
CA CYS A 118 -4.65 -3.31 -6.26
C CYS A 118 -3.87 -4.24 -5.33
N THR A 119 -2.55 -4.27 -5.47
CA THR A 119 -1.69 -5.26 -4.81
C THR A 119 -0.56 -4.58 -4.05
N SER A 120 -0.31 -5.01 -2.83
CA SER A 120 0.89 -4.64 -2.06
C SER A 120 1.87 -5.81 -2.10
N ILE A 121 3.09 -5.55 -2.57
CA ILE A 121 4.18 -6.53 -2.61
C ILE A 121 5.20 -6.19 -1.54
N LEU A 122 5.74 -7.21 -0.87
CA LEU A 122 6.93 -7.10 -0.02
C LEU A 122 8.04 -7.98 -0.59
N LEU A 123 9.17 -7.35 -0.91
CA LEU A 123 10.38 -8.00 -1.41
C LEU A 123 11.45 -8.08 -0.33
N SER A 124 12.18 -9.18 -0.28
CA SER A 124 13.39 -9.34 0.54
C SER A 124 14.56 -8.52 -0.02
N ARG A 125 15.63 -8.41 0.78
CA ARG A 125 16.91 -7.84 0.32
C ARG A 125 17.55 -8.62 -0.85
N THR A 126 17.22 -9.90 -1.01
CA THR A 126 17.63 -10.73 -2.14
C THR A 126 16.66 -10.63 -3.33
N GLY A 127 15.64 -9.80 -3.23
CA GLY A 127 14.61 -9.61 -4.25
C GLY A 127 13.59 -10.75 -4.30
N ASP A 128 13.53 -11.62 -3.32
CA ASP A 128 12.51 -12.68 -3.25
C ASP A 128 11.17 -12.09 -2.83
N VAL A 129 10.07 -12.60 -3.39
CA VAL A 129 8.72 -12.18 -3.01
C VAL A 129 8.38 -12.83 -1.67
N LEU A 130 8.34 -12.04 -0.61
CA LEU A 130 7.98 -12.50 0.72
C LEU A 130 6.46 -12.53 0.91
N SER A 131 5.78 -11.50 0.43
CA SER A 131 4.32 -11.40 0.49
C SER A 131 3.79 -10.69 -0.76
N SER A 132 2.60 -11.13 -1.19
CA SER A 132 1.79 -10.49 -2.22
C SER A 132 0.34 -10.47 -1.74
N HIS A 133 -0.18 -9.27 -1.46
CA HIS A 133 -1.53 -9.08 -0.92
C HIS A 133 -2.37 -8.25 -1.90
N ARG A 134 -3.32 -8.91 -2.56
CA ARG A 134 -4.38 -8.26 -3.35
C ARG A 134 -5.45 -7.72 -2.38
N LYS A 135 -5.84 -6.44 -2.54
CA LYS A 135 -6.91 -5.79 -1.76
C LYS A 135 -8.17 -6.65 -1.75
N LEU A 136 -8.64 -7.08 -0.57
CA LEU A 136 -9.76 -8.00 -0.39
C LEU A 136 -11.07 -7.46 -0.99
N ILE A 137 -11.27 -6.14 -0.87
CA ILE A 137 -12.44 -5.46 -1.43
C ILE A 137 -12.06 -4.05 -1.89
N PRO A 138 -12.14 -3.77 -3.20
CA PRO A 138 -12.06 -2.40 -3.69
C PRO A 138 -13.20 -1.53 -3.15
N THR A 139 -12.89 -0.28 -2.85
CA THR A 139 -13.80 0.70 -2.26
C THR A 139 -14.65 1.38 -3.33
N ALA A 140 -15.97 1.43 -3.12
CA ALA A 140 -16.90 2.19 -3.98
C ALA A 140 -16.67 1.98 -5.50
N ALA A 141 -16.29 3.03 -6.23
CA ALA A 141 -16.08 3.01 -7.68
C ALA A 141 -14.86 2.20 -8.12
N GLU A 142 -13.89 1.95 -7.24
CA GLU A 142 -12.75 1.07 -7.53
C GLU A 142 -13.22 -0.34 -7.96
N ARG A 143 -14.43 -0.76 -7.54
CA ARG A 143 -15.04 -2.06 -7.92
C ARG A 143 -15.33 -2.19 -9.42
N LEU A 144 -15.36 -1.07 -10.14
CA LEU A 144 -15.48 -1.06 -11.60
C LEU A 144 -14.13 -1.27 -12.30
N VAL A 145 -13.03 -1.12 -11.56
CA VAL A 145 -11.67 -1.11 -12.09
C VAL A 145 -10.89 -2.33 -11.63
N TRP A 146 -10.96 -2.67 -10.35
CA TRP A 146 -10.15 -3.70 -9.73
C TRP A 146 -10.95 -4.93 -9.29
N GLY A 147 -10.31 -6.09 -9.40
CA GLY A 147 -10.77 -7.35 -8.83
C GLY A 147 -10.57 -7.42 -7.33
N ARG A 148 -11.20 -8.41 -6.71
CA ARG A 148 -11.07 -8.71 -5.27
C ARG A 148 -9.93 -9.70 -5.03
N GLY A 149 -9.16 -9.47 -3.97
CA GLY A 149 -8.23 -10.46 -3.42
C GLY A 149 -8.94 -11.61 -2.69
N ALA A 150 -8.24 -12.75 -2.59
CA ALA A 150 -8.63 -13.87 -1.75
C ALA A 150 -7.94 -13.79 -0.37
N GLY A 151 -8.24 -14.73 0.53
CA GLY A 151 -7.70 -14.72 1.89
C GLY A 151 -6.27 -15.24 2.02
N ASP A 152 -5.69 -15.76 0.95
CA ASP A 152 -4.31 -16.26 0.86
C ASP A 152 -3.27 -15.15 1.04
N GLY A 153 -3.61 -13.90 0.69
CA GLY A 153 -2.77 -12.71 0.89
C GLY A 153 -2.66 -12.19 2.33
N LEU A 154 -3.52 -12.65 3.26
CA LEU A 154 -3.50 -12.22 4.67
C LEU A 154 -2.35 -12.85 5.47
N GLN A 155 -1.13 -12.43 5.15
CA GLN A 155 0.11 -13.03 5.68
C GLN A 155 0.92 -12.03 6.51
N VAL A 156 1.56 -12.56 7.55
CA VAL A 156 2.68 -11.90 8.25
C VAL A 156 3.91 -12.76 8.03
N VAL A 157 5.00 -12.15 7.58
CA VAL A 157 6.24 -12.85 7.22
C VAL A 157 7.32 -12.61 8.25
N ASP A 158 8.06 -13.66 8.60
CA ASP A 158 9.25 -13.56 9.45
C ASP A 158 10.45 -13.06 8.64
N THR A 159 11.13 -12.03 9.14
CA THR A 159 12.31 -11.43 8.50
C THR A 159 13.38 -11.07 9.54
N GLU A 160 14.59 -10.69 9.13
CA GLU A 160 15.61 -10.20 10.07
C GLU A 160 15.27 -8.84 10.73
N ILE A 161 14.28 -8.10 10.22
CA ILE A 161 13.78 -6.84 10.82
C ILE A 161 12.55 -7.04 11.70
N GLY A 162 12.10 -8.29 11.86
CA GLY A 162 10.90 -8.65 12.62
C GLY A 162 9.79 -9.21 11.74
N ARG A 163 8.59 -9.31 12.32
CA ARG A 163 7.39 -9.81 11.62
C ARG A 163 6.66 -8.70 10.88
N VAL A 164 6.65 -8.79 9.55
CA VAL A 164 6.13 -7.73 8.67
C VAL A 164 4.84 -8.19 7.98
N GLY A 165 3.85 -7.33 7.93
CA GLY A 165 2.60 -7.55 7.19
C GLY A 165 1.87 -6.24 6.96
N GLY A 166 0.66 -6.27 6.42
CA GLY A 166 -0.08 -5.04 6.16
C GLY A 166 -1.44 -5.25 5.50
N LEU A 167 -2.19 -4.15 5.42
CA LEU A 167 -3.47 -4.05 4.73
C LEU A 167 -3.54 -2.75 3.93
N ILE A 168 -4.30 -2.74 2.83
CA ILE A 168 -4.38 -1.59 1.93
C ILE A 168 -5.61 -0.73 2.28
N CYS A 169 -5.39 0.56 2.52
CA CYS A 169 -6.45 1.56 2.63
C CYS A 169 -7.58 1.11 3.59
N TRP A 170 -8.83 1.09 3.15
CA TRP A 170 -9.97 0.79 4.03
C TRP A 170 -10.09 -0.67 4.49
N GLU A 171 -9.23 -1.59 4.04
CA GLU A 171 -9.08 -2.90 4.69
C GLU A 171 -8.68 -2.75 6.17
N ASN A 172 -7.98 -1.66 6.51
CA ASN A 172 -7.62 -1.31 7.88
C ASN A 172 -8.85 -1.08 8.78
N TYR A 173 -10.02 -0.78 8.20
CA TYR A 173 -11.27 -0.70 8.95
C TYR A 173 -11.91 -2.07 9.21
N MET A 174 -11.44 -3.15 8.58
CA MET A 174 -11.99 -4.50 8.76
C MET A 174 -11.40 -5.16 10.02
N PRO A 175 -12.16 -5.26 11.14
CA PRO A 175 -11.61 -5.74 12.40
C PRO A 175 -11.14 -7.20 12.32
N ALA A 176 -11.83 -8.05 11.55
CA ALA A 176 -11.43 -9.45 11.36
C ALA A 176 -10.10 -9.59 10.59
N ALA A 177 -9.83 -8.71 9.63
CA ALA A 177 -8.57 -8.71 8.89
C ALA A 177 -7.41 -8.29 9.81
N ARG A 178 -7.60 -7.22 10.59
CA ARG A 178 -6.63 -6.79 11.61
C ARG A 178 -6.35 -7.89 12.63
N LEU A 179 -7.39 -8.49 13.21
CA LEU A 179 -7.23 -9.57 14.18
C LEU A 179 -6.48 -10.78 13.60
N SER A 180 -6.71 -11.11 12.31
CA SER A 180 -5.95 -12.16 11.61
C SER A 180 -4.46 -11.85 11.53
N LEU A 181 -4.04 -10.59 11.37
CA LEU A 181 -2.63 -10.20 11.37
C LEU A 181 -2.05 -10.16 12.79
N TYR A 182 -2.82 -9.68 13.77
CA TYR A 182 -2.39 -9.69 15.17
C TYR A 182 -2.14 -11.10 15.67
N GLN A 183 -3.00 -12.07 15.30
CA GLN A 183 -2.87 -13.46 15.72
C GLN A 183 -1.60 -14.13 15.15
N GLN A 184 -1.10 -13.62 14.02
CA GLN A 184 0.19 -14.02 13.44
C GLN A 184 1.38 -13.29 14.10
N GLY A 185 1.11 -12.33 14.99
CA GLY A 185 2.09 -11.61 15.81
C GLY A 185 2.84 -10.51 15.08
N ILE A 186 2.16 -9.82 14.15
CA ILE A 186 2.73 -8.68 13.41
C ILE A 186 3.44 -7.67 14.34
N GLU A 187 4.62 -7.23 13.92
CA GLU A 187 5.46 -6.26 14.64
C GLU A 187 5.59 -4.95 13.85
N ILE A 188 5.73 -5.05 12.53
CA ILE A 188 5.77 -3.93 11.59
C ILE A 188 4.56 -4.06 10.65
N TYR A 189 3.66 -3.10 10.75
CA TYR A 189 2.40 -3.01 10.01
C TYR A 189 2.50 -1.95 8.92
N ILE A 190 2.40 -2.37 7.67
CA ILE A 190 2.46 -1.49 6.50
C ILE A 190 1.04 -1.16 6.02
N ALA A 191 0.70 0.13 5.96
CA ALA A 191 -0.63 0.64 5.62
C ALA A 191 -0.58 1.64 4.44
N PRO A 192 -0.34 1.17 3.20
CA PRO A 192 -0.41 2.02 2.02
C PRO A 192 -1.86 2.45 1.78
N ASN A 193 -2.07 3.71 1.39
CA ASN A 193 -3.40 4.27 1.24
C ASN A 193 -3.45 5.43 0.23
N ALA A 194 -4.67 5.86 -0.07
CA ALA A 194 -5.01 7.06 -0.83
C ALA A 194 -6.07 7.90 -0.07
N ASP A 195 -6.08 7.86 1.27
CA ASP A 195 -7.02 8.60 2.12
C ASP A 195 -6.23 9.66 2.91
N ASP A 196 -6.32 10.92 2.47
CA ASP A 196 -5.55 12.03 3.00
C ASP A 196 -6.30 12.82 4.09
N LEU A 197 -7.35 12.23 4.67
CA LEU A 197 -8.10 12.87 5.74
C LEU A 197 -7.38 12.72 7.10
N PRO A 198 -7.45 13.72 8.00
CA PRO A 198 -6.93 13.59 9.36
C PRO A 198 -7.49 12.38 10.14
N SER A 199 -8.70 11.94 9.82
CA SER A 199 -9.31 10.73 10.40
C SER A 199 -8.57 9.44 10.04
N TRP A 200 -7.89 9.39 8.89
CA TRP A 200 -7.03 8.26 8.53
C TRP A 200 -5.87 8.14 9.52
N VAL A 201 -5.17 9.26 9.78
CA VAL A 201 -4.07 9.31 10.74
C VAL A 201 -4.51 8.86 12.14
N ALA A 202 -5.66 9.33 12.62
CA ALA A 202 -6.23 8.89 13.89
C ALA A 202 -6.52 7.38 13.91
N SER A 203 -6.93 6.81 12.77
CA SER A 203 -7.16 5.36 12.63
C SER A 203 -5.84 4.58 12.73
N MET A 204 -4.75 5.09 12.15
CA MET A 204 -3.42 4.47 12.23
C MET A 204 -2.88 4.50 13.67
N GLN A 205 -3.11 5.59 14.41
CA GLN A 205 -2.80 5.64 15.84
C GLN A 205 -3.58 4.61 16.66
N HIS A 206 -4.87 4.47 16.37
CA HIS A 206 -5.69 3.44 17.00
C HIS A 206 -5.18 2.04 16.69
N ILE A 207 -4.85 1.73 15.44
CA ILE A 207 -4.35 0.40 15.03
C ILE A 207 -2.99 0.09 15.66
N ALA A 208 -2.07 1.05 15.67
CA ALA A 208 -0.76 0.87 16.31
C ALA A 208 -0.93 0.54 17.80
N LYS A 209 -1.82 1.28 18.47
CA LYS A 209 -2.20 1.02 19.86
C LYS A 209 -2.86 -0.34 19.99
N GLU A 210 -3.94 -0.62 19.28
CA GLU A 210 -4.69 -1.88 19.39
C GLU A 210 -3.82 -3.11 19.10
N GLY A 211 -3.01 -3.11 18.04
CA GLY A 211 -2.15 -4.24 17.68
C GLY A 211 -0.86 -4.36 18.49
N ARG A 212 -0.45 -3.31 19.21
CA ARG A 212 0.89 -3.16 19.81
C ARG A 212 1.99 -3.45 18.79
N CYS A 213 1.90 -2.76 17.66
CA CYS A 213 2.84 -2.86 16.55
C CYS A 213 3.24 -1.46 16.07
N PHE A 214 4.36 -1.37 15.35
CA PHE A 214 4.69 -0.16 14.61
C PHE A 214 3.82 -0.08 13.37
N VAL A 215 3.23 1.08 13.09
CA VAL A 215 2.44 1.31 11.87
C VAL A 215 3.18 2.29 10.97
N ILE A 216 3.40 1.88 9.73
CA ILE A 216 3.95 2.71 8.65
C ILE A 216 2.80 3.06 7.71
N SER A 217 2.26 4.27 7.85
CA SER A 217 1.25 4.82 6.94
C SER A 217 1.95 5.50 5.77
N CYS A 218 1.61 5.10 4.55
CA CYS A 218 2.25 5.64 3.34
C CYS A 218 1.19 6.05 2.32
N ASN A 219 1.09 7.35 2.09
CA ASN A 219 0.21 7.97 1.09
C ASN A 219 1.08 8.74 0.07
N GLN A 220 0.53 8.97 -1.11
CA GLN A 220 1.12 9.82 -2.14
C GLN A 220 0.81 11.30 -1.89
N PHE A 221 1.74 12.19 -2.23
CA PHE A 221 1.45 13.59 -2.47
C PHE A 221 1.38 13.78 -3.99
N CYS A 222 0.22 14.20 -4.51
CA CYS A 222 -0.03 14.21 -5.95
C CYS A 222 -0.88 15.40 -6.38
N LYS A 223 -0.56 15.97 -7.55
CA LYS A 223 -1.25 17.08 -8.19
C LYS A 223 -1.80 16.66 -9.56
N VAL A 224 -2.68 17.49 -10.11
CA VAL A 224 -3.18 17.33 -11.48
C VAL A 224 -2.04 17.29 -12.51
N ALA A 225 -0.99 18.09 -12.33
CA ALA A 225 0.16 18.11 -13.24
C ALA A 225 0.96 16.79 -13.31
N ASP A 226 0.78 15.87 -12.35
CA ASP A 226 1.42 14.56 -12.36
C ASP A 226 0.72 13.57 -13.30
N PHE A 227 -0.45 13.96 -13.84
CA PHE A 227 -1.22 13.19 -14.81
C PHE A 227 -1.01 13.70 -16.23
N PRO A 228 -1.09 12.81 -17.26
CA PRO A 228 -1.05 13.24 -18.64
C PRO A 228 -2.09 14.33 -18.95
N SER A 229 -1.75 15.30 -19.79
CA SER A 229 -2.67 16.39 -20.15
C SER A 229 -3.96 15.93 -20.85
N ASP A 230 -3.95 14.72 -21.41
CA ASP A 230 -5.11 14.08 -22.01
C ASP A 230 -5.94 13.23 -21.02
N TYR A 231 -5.53 13.14 -19.75
CA TYR A 231 -6.23 12.37 -18.73
C TYR A 231 -7.65 12.92 -18.52
N PRO A 232 -8.72 12.12 -18.73
CA PRO A 232 -10.04 12.68 -18.96
C PRO A 232 -10.56 13.54 -17.81
N PRO A 233 -10.52 13.14 -16.52
CA PRO A 233 -11.05 13.97 -15.43
C PRO A 233 -10.53 15.40 -15.39
N PHE A 234 -9.27 15.63 -15.79
CA PHE A 234 -8.60 16.92 -15.69
C PHE A 234 -8.45 17.64 -17.03
N SER A 235 -8.96 17.05 -18.12
CA SER A 235 -8.96 17.69 -19.44
C SER A 235 -9.97 18.86 -19.50
N PRO A 236 -9.69 19.96 -20.23
CA PRO A 236 -10.53 21.16 -20.24
C PRO A 236 -12.01 20.95 -20.60
N GLY A 237 -12.31 19.92 -21.40
CA GLY A 237 -13.66 19.59 -21.85
C GLY A 237 -14.42 18.58 -20.99
N HIS A 238 -13.80 18.05 -19.93
CA HIS A 238 -14.47 17.09 -19.05
C HIS A 238 -15.46 17.77 -18.11
N HIS A 239 -16.38 17.01 -17.51
CA HIS A 239 -17.42 17.53 -16.62
C HIS A 239 -17.00 17.53 -15.14
N ASP A 240 -15.98 16.75 -14.77
CA ASP A 240 -15.47 16.69 -13.39
C ASP A 240 -14.88 18.05 -12.95
N ARG A 241 -15.14 18.45 -11.71
CA ARG A 241 -14.78 19.77 -11.15
C ARG A 241 -14.22 19.64 -9.75
N GLN A 242 -13.47 20.64 -9.33
CA GLN A 242 -13.09 20.82 -7.93
C GLN A 242 -14.34 21.00 -7.04
N ALA A 243 -14.17 20.88 -5.73
CA ALA A 243 -15.28 20.96 -4.77
C ALA A 243 -16.05 22.30 -4.83
N ASP A 244 -15.37 23.38 -5.21
CA ASP A 244 -15.95 24.71 -5.41
C ASP A 244 -16.62 24.91 -6.79
N GLY A 245 -16.63 23.87 -7.64
CA GLY A 245 -17.18 23.90 -9.00
C GLY A 245 -16.23 24.44 -10.06
N SER A 246 -15.02 24.88 -9.70
CA SER A 246 -14.02 25.37 -10.65
C SER A 246 -13.39 24.22 -11.48
N PRO A 247 -12.89 24.51 -12.69
CA PRO A 247 -12.08 23.55 -13.45
C PRO A 247 -10.81 23.18 -12.67
N TRP A 248 -10.28 21.97 -12.93
CA TRP A 248 -8.99 21.55 -12.41
C TRP A 248 -7.86 22.42 -12.98
N THR A 249 -6.92 22.82 -12.12
CA THR A 249 -5.68 23.51 -12.51
C THR A 249 -4.49 22.57 -12.31
N PRO A 250 -3.37 22.76 -13.04
CA PRO A 250 -2.20 21.89 -12.89
C PRO A 250 -1.67 21.79 -11.45
N ASP A 251 -1.76 22.88 -10.67
CA ASP A 251 -1.29 22.94 -9.29
C ASP A 251 -2.28 22.38 -8.26
N ALA A 252 -3.51 22.04 -8.66
CA ALA A 252 -4.51 21.49 -7.76
C ALA A 252 -4.03 20.15 -7.19
N VAL A 253 -4.08 20.04 -5.86
CA VAL A 253 -3.68 18.84 -5.12
C VAL A 253 -4.82 17.82 -5.18
N LEU A 254 -4.48 16.59 -5.56
CA LEU A 254 -5.38 15.43 -5.60
C LEU A 254 -5.27 14.57 -4.34
N SER A 255 -4.07 14.54 -3.75
CA SER A 255 -3.76 13.85 -2.50
C SER A 255 -2.76 14.67 -1.72
N HIS A 256 -3.13 15.07 -0.51
CA HIS A 256 -2.33 15.89 0.38
C HIS A 256 -1.20 15.12 1.10
N GLY A 257 -1.16 13.79 0.97
CA GLY A 257 -0.19 12.95 1.65
C GLY A 257 -0.68 12.52 3.03
N GLY A 258 0.09 12.81 4.07
CA GLY A 258 -0.19 12.39 5.45
C GLY A 258 0.55 11.13 5.87
N SER A 259 1.62 10.76 5.17
CA SER A 259 2.48 9.64 5.56
C SER A 259 3.09 9.89 6.95
N CYS A 260 3.05 8.89 7.81
CA CYS A 260 3.49 8.98 9.21
C CYS A 260 3.94 7.61 9.73
N ILE A 261 4.66 7.63 10.85
CA ILE A 261 5.13 6.41 11.51
C ILE A 261 4.70 6.46 12.96
N VAL A 262 3.98 5.42 13.39
CA VAL A 262 3.35 5.37 14.71
C VAL A 262 3.90 4.21 15.53
N GLY A 263 4.22 4.48 16.79
CA GLY A 263 4.70 3.49 17.76
C GLY A 263 3.56 2.69 18.39
N PRO A 264 3.88 1.58 19.10
CA PRO A 264 2.89 0.63 19.61
C PRO A 264 1.98 1.19 20.73
N LEU A 265 2.26 2.38 21.26
CA LEU A 265 1.37 3.09 22.20
C LEU A 265 0.39 4.05 21.50
N GLY A 266 0.44 4.14 20.16
CA GLY A 266 -0.36 5.08 19.36
C GLY A 266 0.23 6.48 19.27
N THR A 267 1.47 6.69 19.74
CA THR A 267 2.20 7.96 19.63
C THR A 267 3.01 8.00 18.34
N PHE A 268 3.14 9.16 17.71
CA PHE A 268 3.98 9.30 16.54
C PHE A 268 5.45 9.07 16.90
N VAL A 269 6.12 8.21 16.12
CA VAL A 269 7.58 8.20 16.03
C VAL A 269 8.02 9.31 15.06
N THR A 270 7.26 9.48 13.97
CA THR A 270 7.40 10.58 13.03
C THR A 270 6.02 11.13 12.68
N GLU A 271 5.86 12.45 12.86
CA GLU A 271 4.61 13.17 12.60
C GLU A 271 4.19 13.09 11.12
N PRO A 272 2.89 13.21 10.81
CA PRO A 272 2.41 13.22 9.43
C PRO A 272 3.00 14.35 8.58
N VAL A 273 3.40 14.01 7.35
CA VAL A 273 3.89 14.96 6.36
C VAL A 273 2.79 15.32 5.37
N TRP A 274 2.43 16.60 5.30
CA TRP A 274 1.39 17.14 4.41
C TRP A 274 1.97 18.04 3.32
N ASP A 275 1.30 18.06 2.17
CA ASP A 275 1.45 19.03 1.09
C ASP A 275 2.82 19.12 0.43
N ARG A 276 3.61 18.03 0.50
CA ARG A 276 4.92 17.94 -0.15
C ARG A 276 5.36 16.51 -0.40
N GLU A 277 6.25 16.35 -1.38
CA GLU A 277 6.99 15.12 -1.64
C GLU A 277 8.15 15.00 -0.63
N GLU A 278 8.23 13.88 0.10
CA GLU A 278 9.24 13.65 1.14
C GLU A 278 9.42 12.15 1.43
N ILE A 279 10.61 11.75 1.87
CA ILE A 279 10.81 10.44 2.50
C ILE A 279 10.70 10.61 4.02
N VAL A 280 9.69 9.98 4.62
CA VAL A 280 9.46 10.00 6.07
C VAL A 280 10.25 8.88 6.72
N TYR A 281 11.25 9.22 7.52
CA TYR A 281 12.10 8.25 8.22
C TYR A 281 11.71 8.05 9.69
N ALA A 282 11.96 6.86 10.22
CA ALA A 282 11.97 6.61 11.66
C ALA A 282 12.96 5.50 12.04
N GLN A 283 13.41 5.53 13.30
CA GLN A 283 14.11 4.42 13.94
C GLN A 283 13.12 3.68 14.84
N LEU A 284 12.93 2.39 14.62
CA LEU A 284 12.01 1.55 15.38
C LEU A 284 12.82 0.72 16.39
N ASN A 285 12.54 0.86 17.69
CA ASN A 285 13.21 0.09 18.73
C ASN A 285 12.35 -1.10 19.13
N ARG A 286 12.88 -2.32 18.95
CA ARG A 286 12.08 -3.53 19.11
C ARG A 286 11.54 -3.72 20.54
N ASP A 287 12.28 -3.26 21.54
CA ASP A 287 11.87 -3.35 22.95
C ASP A 287 10.57 -2.59 23.24
N ASP A 288 10.25 -1.54 22.45
CA ASP A 288 9.02 -0.77 22.59
C ASP A 288 7.78 -1.68 22.40
N LEU A 289 7.87 -2.71 21.57
CA LEU A 289 6.79 -3.68 21.35
C LEU A 289 6.51 -4.49 22.61
N LEU A 290 7.57 -4.99 23.27
CA LEU A 290 7.44 -5.79 24.48
C LEU A 290 6.99 -4.92 25.67
N GLN A 291 7.55 -3.72 25.79
CA GLN A 291 7.14 -2.74 26.80
C GLN A 291 5.65 -2.40 26.65
N ALA A 292 5.18 -2.12 25.44
CA ALA A 292 3.77 -1.77 25.21
C ALA A 292 2.81 -2.95 25.44
N ARG A 293 3.27 -4.21 25.30
CA ARG A 293 2.50 -5.42 25.60
C ARG A 293 2.33 -5.69 27.09
N MET A 294 3.17 -5.10 27.95
CA MET A 294 2.97 -5.13 29.41
C MET A 294 1.63 -4.50 29.80
N ASP A 295 1.23 -3.42 29.13
CA ASP A 295 -0.06 -2.75 29.35
C ASP A 295 -1.24 -3.56 28.77
N PHE A 296 -1.05 -4.15 27.59
CA PHE A 296 -2.10 -4.84 26.83
C PHE A 296 -1.50 -5.73 25.74
N ASP A 297 -1.85 -7.01 25.73
CA ASP A 297 -1.50 -7.95 24.67
C ASP A 297 -2.77 -8.51 24.02
N PRO A 298 -3.13 -8.06 22.80
CA PRO A 298 -4.44 -8.36 22.18
C PRO A 298 -4.64 -9.85 21.86
N VAL A 299 -3.56 -10.60 21.69
CA VAL A 299 -3.60 -12.01 21.28
C VAL A 299 -2.93 -12.95 22.29
N GLY A 300 -2.41 -12.39 23.39
CA GLY A 300 -1.93 -13.12 24.55
C GLY A 300 -2.81 -12.88 25.77
N SER A 301 -2.35 -12.06 26.72
CA SER A 301 -2.98 -11.95 28.05
C SER A 301 -4.42 -11.42 28.06
N TYR A 302 -4.85 -10.64 27.06
CA TYR A 302 -6.23 -10.18 26.92
C TYR A 302 -7.09 -11.10 26.04
N ALA A 303 -6.49 -12.10 25.38
CA ALA A 303 -7.24 -13.02 24.53
C ALA A 303 -8.13 -13.95 25.36
N ARG A 304 -9.35 -14.19 24.88
CA ARG A 304 -10.33 -15.12 25.49
C ARG A 304 -10.71 -16.22 24.50
N PRO A 305 -9.79 -17.15 24.16
CA PRO A 305 -10.08 -18.23 23.20
C PRO A 305 -11.17 -19.20 23.67
N ASP A 306 -11.51 -19.18 24.96
CA ASP A 306 -12.64 -19.88 25.55
C ASP A 306 -14.00 -19.23 25.24
N ILE A 307 -14.01 -17.95 24.80
CA ILE A 307 -15.23 -17.20 24.42
C ILE A 307 -15.23 -16.87 22.93
N PHE A 308 -14.14 -16.32 22.40
CA PHE A 308 -14.06 -15.78 21.06
C PHE A 308 -13.10 -16.61 20.20
N THR A 309 -13.57 -17.02 19.03
CA THR A 309 -12.76 -17.67 18.01
C THR A 309 -13.02 -17.03 16.65
N LEU A 310 -11.99 -16.97 15.81
CA LEU A 310 -12.07 -16.51 14.42
C LEU A 310 -11.47 -17.58 13.51
N THR A 311 -12.23 -18.02 12.52
CA THR A 311 -11.74 -18.91 11.46
C THR A 311 -11.57 -18.12 10.17
N VAL A 312 -10.39 -18.17 9.57
CA VAL A 312 -10.06 -17.44 8.33
C VAL A 312 -9.82 -18.44 7.20
N ASN A 313 -10.55 -18.29 6.10
CA ASN A 313 -10.30 -19.07 4.89
C ASN A 313 -9.13 -18.42 4.10
N ARG A 314 -7.96 -19.06 4.12
CA ARG A 314 -6.75 -18.62 3.42
C ARG A 314 -6.47 -19.39 2.13
N LYS A 315 -7.47 -20.11 1.59
CA LYS A 315 -7.32 -20.77 0.30
C LYS A 315 -7.26 -19.71 -0.83
N PRO A 316 -6.50 -19.98 -1.90
CA PRO A 316 -6.56 -19.15 -3.09
C PRO A 316 -7.97 -19.15 -3.69
N GLY A 317 -8.30 -18.08 -4.40
CA GLY A 317 -9.59 -17.88 -5.07
C GLY A 317 -9.74 -18.69 -6.37
N ASP A 318 -9.39 -19.97 -6.36
CA ASP A 318 -9.41 -20.82 -7.55
C ASP A 318 -10.81 -21.35 -7.82
N ASN A 319 -11.36 -21.02 -8.99
CA ASN A 319 -12.71 -21.43 -9.40
C ASN A 319 -12.75 -22.75 -10.18
N VAL A 320 -11.61 -23.24 -10.67
CA VAL A 320 -11.50 -24.44 -11.49
C VAL A 320 -10.30 -25.25 -11.02
N VAL A 321 -10.54 -26.50 -10.63
CA VAL A 321 -9.50 -27.48 -10.31
C VAL A 321 -9.46 -28.49 -11.44
N PHE A 322 -8.35 -28.57 -12.16
CA PHE A 322 -8.15 -29.58 -13.20
C PHE A 322 -7.69 -30.89 -12.56
N THR A 323 -8.27 -32.00 -13.01
CA THR A 323 -7.85 -33.35 -12.64
C THR A 323 -7.55 -34.07 -13.95
N ASP A 324 -6.28 -34.17 -14.28
CA ASP A 324 -5.79 -34.95 -15.43
C ASP A 324 -5.20 -36.29 -14.93
#